data_AF-A0A0J1DGD6-F1
#
_entry.id   AF-A0A0J1DGD6-F1
#
_cell.length_a   1.000
_cell.length_b   1.000
_cell.length_c   1.000
_cell.angle_alpha   90.00
_cell.angle_beta   90.00
_cell.angle_gamma   90.00
#
_symmetry.space_group_name_H-M   'P 1'
#
loop_
_entity.id
_entity.type
_entity.pdbx_description
1 polymer ?
#
loop_
_entity_poly.entity_id
_entity_poly.type
_entity_poly.pdbx_seq_one_letter_code
_entity_poly.pdbx_strand_id
1 'polypeptide(L)'
;MKRLNKTFTLMALVAGLAASSAAQSHGIWFAQRATQLALLYGVGADDLDIVKRFSMVTSMKGYDADGKPVPTALHVDGRLVLVDMENQPAIVSAVLDNGTWSHTPDGKWHKQGRDEQPSATVSEKNTKYAVHIIGPLTKPLPLLPDQTLQIVPVDGKLPALLGQPIKLRVYYKGKPVAGAKLMHDWINDPDGKPVLTGADGTVTIPVRNQGLNVIVAILNSPSDEPKKYDHMEHLASLSFVLPHAPE
;
A
#
# COMPACT_ATOMS: atom_id res chain seq x y z
N MET A 1 -69.62 7.87 -14.46
CA MET A 1 -68.82 7.47 -15.63
C MET A 1 -67.43 7.07 -15.14
N LYS A 2 -67.15 5.76 -15.11
CA LYS A 2 -65.84 5.19 -14.74
C LYS A 2 -64.92 5.26 -15.97
N ARG A 3 -63.69 5.75 -15.81
CA ARG A 3 -62.58 5.37 -16.67
C ARG A 3 -61.49 4.76 -15.80
N LEU A 4 -61.49 3.42 -15.78
CA LEU A 4 -60.29 2.62 -15.59
C LEU A 4 -59.33 2.95 -16.74
N ASN A 5 -58.07 3.20 -16.45
CA ASN A 5 -56.99 2.75 -17.32
C ASN A 5 -55.99 1.98 -16.46
N LYS A 6 -55.76 0.75 -16.90
CA LYS A 6 -54.89 -0.26 -16.32
C LYS A 6 -53.46 -0.06 -16.84
N THR A 7 -52.52 -0.68 -16.12
CA THR A 7 -51.21 -1.22 -16.57
C THR A 7 -50.12 -0.19 -16.93
N PHE A 8 -48.85 -0.29 -16.52
CA PHE A 8 -48.04 -1.46 -16.16
C PHE A 8 -47.11 -1.16 -14.96
N THR A 9 -47.02 -2.13 -14.06
CA THR A 9 -45.90 -2.30 -13.12
C THR A 9 -44.65 -2.67 -13.92
N LEU A 10 -43.51 -2.00 -13.67
CA LEU A 10 -42.20 -2.60 -13.92
C LEU A 10 -41.37 -2.48 -12.64
N MET A 11 -41.29 -3.60 -11.93
CA MET A 11 -40.38 -3.85 -10.81
C MET A 11 -39.27 -4.74 -11.36
N ALA A 12 -38.03 -4.25 -11.45
CA ALA A 12 -36.81 -5.07 -11.41
C ALA A 12 -35.54 -4.20 -11.47
N LEU A 13 -34.91 -4.05 -10.30
CA LEU A 13 -33.52 -4.40 -10.01
C LEU A 13 -32.45 -4.18 -11.12
N VAL A 14 -31.61 -3.17 -10.95
CA VAL A 14 -30.15 -3.32 -11.12
C VAL A 14 -29.46 -2.66 -9.92
N ALA A 15 -29.54 -3.33 -8.77
CA ALA A 15 -28.46 -3.29 -7.80
C ALA A 15 -27.38 -4.22 -8.34
N GLY A 16 -26.37 -3.67 -9.00
CA GLY A 16 -25.36 -4.49 -9.67
C GLY A 16 -24.24 -3.63 -10.22
N LEU A 17 -23.29 -3.29 -9.34
CA LEU A 17 -21.85 -3.04 -9.61
C LEU A 17 -21.09 -2.58 -8.35
N ALA A 18 -21.66 -2.78 -7.15
CA ALA A 18 -20.92 -2.63 -5.88
C ALA A 18 -20.28 -3.96 -5.41
N ALA A 19 -19.78 -4.74 -6.36
CA ALA A 19 -19.04 -5.98 -6.08
C ALA A 19 -18.02 -6.24 -7.19
N SER A 20 -17.11 -5.29 -7.41
CA SER A 20 -15.80 -5.62 -8.00
C SER A 20 -15.01 -6.34 -6.90
N SER A 21 -15.29 -7.64 -6.79
CA SER A 21 -14.58 -8.61 -5.98
C SER A 21 -13.07 -8.49 -6.19
N ALA A 22 -12.32 -8.40 -5.08
CA ALA A 22 -10.87 -8.49 -4.99
C ALA A 22 -10.11 -7.64 -6.01
N ALA A 23 -10.01 -6.33 -5.74
CA ALA A 23 -8.82 -5.60 -6.15
C ALA A 23 -7.61 -6.27 -5.49
N GLN A 24 -7.00 -7.25 -6.15
CA GLN A 24 -5.71 -7.81 -5.75
C GLN A 24 -4.60 -6.80 -6.05
N SER A 25 -4.72 -5.59 -5.50
CA SER A 25 -3.66 -4.59 -5.50
C SER A 25 -2.61 -5.06 -4.49
N HIS A 26 -1.78 -6.03 -4.88
CA HIS A 26 -0.65 -6.47 -4.05
C HIS A 26 0.19 -5.26 -3.64
N GLY A 27 0.65 -5.26 -2.39
CA GLY A 27 1.59 -4.29 -1.86
C GLY A 27 2.99 -4.86 -1.74
N ILE A 28 3.93 -4.00 -1.36
CA ILE A 28 5.21 -4.43 -0.79
C ILE A 28 5.31 -3.92 0.64
N TRP A 29 5.96 -4.67 1.52
CA TRP A 29 6.27 -4.25 2.89
C TRP A 29 7.50 -4.99 3.41
N PHE A 30 8.10 -4.48 4.48
CA PHE A 30 9.15 -5.19 5.18
C PHE A 30 8.62 -5.89 6.42
N ALA A 31 9.10 -7.11 6.66
CA ALA A 31 8.89 -7.86 7.89
C ALA A 31 10.02 -8.86 8.11
N GLN A 32 10.15 -9.37 9.33
CA GLN A 32 11.12 -10.41 9.63
C GLN A 32 10.74 -11.76 9.01
N ARG A 33 11.76 -12.49 8.55
CA ARG A 33 11.73 -13.89 8.11
C ARG A 33 12.95 -14.58 8.71
N ALA A 34 12.72 -15.55 9.59
CA ALA A 34 13.79 -16.31 10.27
C ALA A 34 14.93 -15.43 10.80
N THR A 35 14.58 -14.37 11.57
CA THR A 35 15.47 -13.34 12.15
C THR A 35 16.02 -12.25 11.21
N GLN A 36 15.85 -12.38 9.90
CA GLN A 36 16.34 -11.40 8.92
C GLN A 36 15.21 -10.49 8.46
N LEU A 37 15.51 -9.22 8.19
CA LEU A 37 14.53 -8.31 7.61
C LEU A 37 14.42 -8.58 6.10
N ALA A 38 13.20 -8.84 5.62
CA ALA A 38 12.93 -9.14 4.22
C ALA A 38 11.97 -8.12 3.61
N LEU A 39 12.14 -7.83 2.32
CA LEU A 39 11.12 -7.19 1.49
C LEU A 39 10.17 -8.26 0.94
N LEU A 40 8.87 -8.04 1.10
CA LEU A 40 7.82 -8.97 0.72
C LEU A 40 6.92 -8.33 -0.34
N TYR A 41 6.28 -9.16 -1.17
CA TYR A 41 5.27 -8.74 -2.14
C TYR A 41 4.03 -9.61 -1.96
N GLY A 42 2.87 -8.99 -1.78
CA GLY A 42 1.69 -9.76 -1.37
C GLY A 42 0.47 -8.95 -0.92
N VAL A 43 -0.50 -9.66 -0.36
CA VAL A 43 -1.69 -9.09 0.27
C VAL A 43 -2.24 -10.12 1.26
N GLY A 44 -2.66 -9.68 2.45
CA GLY A 44 -3.13 -10.62 3.45
C GLY A 44 -2.07 -11.66 3.83
N ALA A 45 -2.46 -12.93 3.80
CA ALA A 45 -1.58 -14.08 3.99
C ALA A 45 -0.81 -14.50 2.71
N ASP A 46 -1.13 -13.91 1.55
CA ASP A 46 -0.47 -14.23 0.28
C ASP A 46 0.92 -13.60 0.23
N ASP A 47 1.92 -14.34 0.69
CA ASP A 47 3.35 -14.03 0.51
C ASP A 47 3.84 -14.58 -0.83
N LEU A 48 3.69 -13.77 -1.88
CA LEU A 48 4.01 -14.18 -3.24
C LEU A 48 5.51 -14.04 -3.53
N ASP A 49 5.95 -14.73 -4.58
CA ASP A 49 7.36 -14.81 -4.98
C ASP A 49 7.97 -13.44 -5.34
N ILE A 50 8.55 -12.76 -4.35
CA ILE A 50 9.23 -11.47 -4.52
C ILE A 50 10.48 -11.59 -5.39
N VAL A 51 11.15 -12.75 -5.42
CA VAL A 51 12.37 -12.96 -6.22
C VAL A 51 12.07 -12.79 -7.71
N LYS A 52 10.93 -13.30 -8.20
CA LYS A 52 10.47 -13.07 -9.59
C LYS A 52 10.17 -11.61 -9.93
N ARG A 53 10.04 -10.75 -8.92
CA ARG A 53 9.75 -9.32 -9.05
C ARG A 53 10.93 -8.45 -8.63
N PHE A 54 12.07 -9.05 -8.27
CA PHE A 54 13.21 -8.32 -7.75
C PHE A 54 13.76 -7.29 -8.76
N SER A 55 13.75 -7.62 -10.05
CA SER A 55 14.13 -6.69 -11.13
C SER A 55 13.18 -5.50 -11.30
N MET A 56 12.00 -5.53 -10.67
CA MET A 56 11.02 -4.43 -10.67
C MET A 56 11.24 -3.49 -9.48
N VAL A 57 12.12 -3.82 -8.53
CA VAL A 57 12.52 -2.93 -7.45
C VAL A 57 13.43 -1.86 -8.03
N THR A 58 12.95 -0.62 -8.08
CA THR A 58 13.66 0.51 -8.70
C THR A 58 14.44 1.34 -7.70
N SER A 59 14.14 1.22 -6.40
CA SER A 59 14.92 1.85 -5.33
C SER A 59 14.91 1.01 -4.05
N MET A 60 16.05 1.00 -3.35
CA MET A 60 16.22 0.59 -1.96
C MET A 60 17.11 1.63 -1.28
N LYS A 61 16.70 2.10 -0.09
CA LYS A 61 17.47 3.05 0.74
C LYS A 61 17.37 2.68 2.21
N GLY A 62 18.43 2.94 2.95
CA GLY A 62 18.45 2.93 4.41
C GLY A 62 18.80 4.30 4.95
N TYR A 63 18.29 4.60 6.15
CA TYR A 63 18.54 5.84 6.87
C TYR A 63 18.81 5.55 8.33
N ASP A 64 19.70 6.30 8.94
CA ASP A 64 19.92 6.28 10.39
C ASP A 64 18.76 6.98 11.15
N ALA A 65 18.86 7.03 12.48
CA ALA A 65 17.85 7.67 13.33
C ALA A 65 17.75 9.20 13.13
N ASP A 66 18.77 9.84 12.53
CA ASP A 66 18.75 11.25 12.14
C ASP A 66 18.08 11.48 10.77
N GLY A 67 17.71 10.40 10.06
CA GLY A 67 17.22 10.46 8.70
C GLY A 67 18.32 10.67 7.65
N LYS A 68 19.59 10.45 8.01
CA LYS A 68 20.71 10.52 7.07
C LYS A 68 20.86 9.19 6.35
N PRO A 69 21.14 9.19 5.03
CA PRO A 69 21.35 7.96 4.28
C PRO A 69 22.51 7.13 4.86
N VAL A 70 22.30 5.83 4.96
CA VAL A 70 23.34 4.84 5.26
C VAL A 70 23.40 3.79 4.14
N PRO A 71 24.56 3.17 3.86
CA PRO A 71 24.64 2.10 2.88
C PRO A 71 23.71 0.95 3.25
N THR A 72 22.81 0.59 2.35
CA THR A 72 21.82 -0.46 2.53
C THR A 72 21.41 -0.98 1.17
N ALA A 73 21.33 -2.29 1.02
CA ALA A 73 20.98 -2.94 -0.23
C ALA A 73 19.98 -4.07 0.02
N LEU A 74 19.41 -4.57 -1.07
CA LEU A 74 18.67 -5.83 -1.07
C LEU A 74 19.53 -6.89 -1.76
N HIS A 75 19.44 -8.13 -1.28
CA HIS A 75 20.02 -9.28 -1.95
C HIS A 75 19.03 -10.45 -1.94
N VAL A 76 19.12 -11.33 -2.93
CA VAL A 76 18.33 -12.55 -2.98
C VAL A 76 19.03 -13.64 -2.17
N ASP A 77 18.29 -14.28 -1.28
CA ASP A 77 18.73 -15.50 -0.58
C ASP A 77 17.59 -16.54 -0.62
N GLY A 78 17.79 -17.59 -1.41
CA GLY A 78 16.78 -18.61 -1.67
C GLY A 78 15.47 -18.01 -2.23
N ARG A 79 14.40 -18.06 -1.44
CA ARG A 79 13.06 -17.54 -1.80
C ARG A 79 12.79 -16.14 -1.25
N LEU A 80 13.76 -15.53 -0.58
CA LEU A 80 13.62 -14.24 0.08
C LEU A 80 14.42 -13.17 -0.64
N VAL A 81 13.96 -11.93 -0.49
CA VAL A 81 14.74 -10.73 -0.79
C VAL A 81 15.03 -10.06 0.54
N LEU A 82 16.28 -10.12 0.98
CA LEU A 82 16.72 -9.70 2.31
C LEU A 82 17.35 -8.31 2.27
N VAL A 83 17.16 -7.58 3.35
CA VAL A 83 17.81 -6.29 3.61
C VAL A 83 19.18 -6.54 4.21
N ASP A 84 20.20 -5.88 3.66
CA ASP A 84 21.51 -5.79 4.30
C ASP A 84 21.43 -4.84 5.51
N MET A 85 21.68 -5.40 6.70
CA MET A 85 21.57 -4.71 7.99
C MET A 85 22.94 -4.32 8.57
N GLU A 86 24.05 -4.47 7.84
CA GLU A 86 25.41 -4.21 8.33
C GLU A 86 25.58 -2.81 8.95
N ASN A 87 25.00 -1.80 8.28
CA ASN A 87 25.06 -0.40 8.72
C ASN A 87 23.93 0.01 9.67
N GLN A 88 23.15 -0.95 10.17
CA GLN A 88 22.11 -0.76 11.19
C GLN A 88 21.16 0.43 10.90
N PRO A 89 20.47 0.45 9.74
CA PRO A 89 19.50 1.50 9.46
C PRO A 89 18.38 1.50 10.51
N ALA A 90 17.90 2.69 10.87
CA ALA A 90 16.70 2.86 11.69
C ALA A 90 15.42 2.89 10.83
N ILE A 91 15.57 3.26 9.56
CA ILE A 91 14.49 3.30 8.58
C ILE A 91 14.99 2.67 7.29
N VAL A 92 14.18 1.83 6.65
CA VAL A 92 14.43 1.36 5.29
C VAL A 92 13.24 1.66 4.40
N SER A 93 13.51 1.89 3.11
CA SER A 93 12.46 2.12 2.13
C SER A 93 12.76 1.46 0.80
N ALA A 94 11.71 1.00 0.12
CA ALA A 94 11.80 0.46 -1.23
C ALA A 94 10.73 1.06 -2.16
N VAL A 95 11.01 1.01 -3.45
CA VAL A 95 10.05 1.33 -4.52
C VAL A 95 10.04 0.18 -5.51
N LEU A 96 8.86 -0.28 -5.88
CA LEU A 96 8.65 -1.29 -6.92
C LEU A 96 7.72 -0.71 -8.00
N ASP A 97 8.20 -0.68 -9.23
CA ASP A 97 7.36 -0.39 -10.40
C ASP A 97 6.71 -1.68 -10.87
N ASN A 98 5.44 -1.87 -10.51
CA ASN A 98 4.73 -3.11 -10.81
C ASN A 98 4.27 -3.14 -12.28
N GLY A 99 4.47 -2.06 -13.03
CA GLY A 99 4.10 -1.92 -14.43
C GLY A 99 2.62 -1.59 -14.65
N THR A 100 2.22 -1.70 -15.91
CA THR A 100 0.85 -1.44 -16.36
C THR A 100 0.02 -2.71 -16.38
N TRP A 101 -1.19 -2.62 -15.85
CA TRP A 101 -2.13 -3.73 -15.75
C TRP A 101 -3.50 -3.32 -16.29
N SER A 102 -4.17 -4.24 -16.97
CA SER A 102 -5.50 -4.05 -17.52
C SER A 102 -6.44 -5.14 -17.02
N HIS A 103 -7.60 -4.73 -16.51
CA HIS A 103 -8.66 -5.61 -16.05
C HIS A 103 -9.72 -5.80 -17.13
N THR A 104 -9.91 -7.03 -17.59
CA THR A 104 -10.83 -7.38 -18.67
C THR A 104 -12.23 -7.74 -18.14
N PRO A 105 -13.29 -7.69 -18.98
CA PRO A 105 -14.66 -8.01 -18.57
C PRO A 105 -14.85 -9.44 -18.04
N ASP A 106 -13.91 -10.35 -18.33
CA ASP A 106 -13.89 -11.72 -17.78
C ASP A 106 -13.30 -11.80 -16.36
N GLY A 107 -12.97 -10.66 -15.74
CA GLY A 107 -12.50 -10.57 -14.36
C GLY A 107 -11.01 -10.81 -14.17
N LYS A 108 -10.22 -10.81 -15.25
CA LYS A 108 -8.78 -11.10 -15.21
C LYS A 108 -7.93 -9.84 -15.33
N TRP A 109 -6.76 -9.90 -14.70
CA TRP A 109 -5.71 -8.90 -14.81
C TRP A 109 -4.62 -9.36 -15.78
N HIS A 110 -4.29 -8.51 -16.75
CA HIS A 110 -3.24 -8.72 -17.74
C HIS A 110 -2.17 -7.64 -17.58
N LYS A 111 -0.88 -8.01 -17.62
CA LYS A 111 0.24 -7.06 -17.50
C LYS A 111 0.48 -6.31 -18.82
N GLN A 112 -0.51 -5.53 -19.24
CA GLN A 112 -0.62 -4.85 -20.54
C GLN A 112 -1.36 -3.53 -20.38
N GLY A 113 -1.11 -2.59 -21.28
CA GLY A 113 -1.85 -1.32 -21.37
C GLY A 113 -3.17 -1.43 -22.12
N ARG A 114 -3.96 -0.36 -22.08
CA ARG A 114 -5.21 -0.14 -22.85
C ARG A 114 -5.00 -0.27 -24.36
N ASP A 115 -3.83 0.12 -24.84
CA ASP A 115 -3.40 0.01 -26.23
C ASP A 115 -3.22 -1.45 -26.69
N GLU A 116 -2.78 -2.31 -25.78
CA GLU A 116 -2.65 -3.76 -26.00
C GLU A 116 -3.91 -4.56 -25.61
N GLN A 117 -4.71 -4.04 -24.68
CA GLN A 117 -5.97 -4.61 -24.21
C GLN A 117 -7.14 -3.62 -24.39
N PRO A 118 -7.64 -3.40 -25.63
CA PRO A 118 -8.67 -2.40 -25.89
C PRO A 118 -10.03 -2.72 -25.25
N SER A 119 -10.28 -3.98 -24.92
CA SER A 119 -11.51 -4.42 -24.24
C SER A 119 -11.47 -4.22 -22.72
N ALA A 120 -10.35 -3.74 -22.16
CA ALA A 120 -10.19 -3.55 -20.73
C ALA A 120 -11.24 -2.59 -20.15
N THR A 121 -11.81 -2.98 -19.02
CA THR A 121 -12.73 -2.16 -18.22
C THR A 121 -12.00 -1.07 -17.44
N VAL A 122 -10.76 -1.34 -17.04
CA VAL A 122 -9.83 -0.38 -16.42
C VAL A 122 -8.40 -0.79 -16.76
N SER A 123 -7.53 0.19 -16.92
CA SER A 123 -6.09 0.03 -17.15
C SER A 123 -5.36 1.02 -16.27
N GLU A 124 -4.35 0.54 -15.56
CA GLU A 124 -3.69 1.30 -14.51
C GLU A 124 -2.18 1.04 -14.52
N LYS A 125 -1.41 2.07 -14.23
CA LYS A 125 0.02 1.94 -13.94
C LYS A 125 0.21 1.89 -12.43
N ASN A 126 0.90 0.87 -11.96
CA ASN A 126 0.99 0.54 -10.54
C ASN A 126 2.39 0.80 -9.99
N THR A 127 2.51 1.67 -8.98
CA THR A 127 3.76 1.84 -8.23
C THR A 127 3.55 1.57 -6.75
N LYS A 128 4.43 0.75 -6.17
CA LYS A 128 4.36 0.31 -4.79
C LYS A 128 5.53 0.90 -4.01
N TYR A 129 5.25 1.40 -2.83
CA TYR A 129 6.17 2.09 -1.93
C TYR A 129 6.16 1.38 -0.59
N ALA A 130 7.31 1.14 0.02
CA ALA A 130 7.39 0.59 1.36
C ALA A 130 8.33 1.43 2.21
N VAL A 131 7.90 1.75 3.43
CA VAL A 131 8.73 2.30 4.48
C VAL A 131 8.62 1.41 5.70
N HIS A 132 9.75 1.07 6.31
CA HIS A 132 9.79 0.33 7.56
C HIS A 132 10.58 1.09 8.61
N ILE A 133 10.02 1.19 9.80
CA ILE A 133 10.69 1.73 10.99
C ILE A 133 11.22 0.55 11.80
N ILE A 134 12.53 0.55 12.03
CA ILE A 134 13.24 -0.49 12.77
C ILE A 134 13.37 -0.03 14.22
N GLY A 135 12.70 -0.75 15.12
CA GLY A 135 12.68 -0.41 16.54
C GLY A 135 11.85 0.85 16.84
N PRO A 136 12.16 1.58 17.93
CA PRO A 136 11.39 2.76 18.32
C PRO A 136 11.63 3.94 17.38
N LEU A 137 10.56 4.64 17.02
CA LEU A 137 10.66 5.94 16.35
C LEU A 137 11.00 7.03 17.39
N THR A 138 12.27 7.43 17.43
CA THR A 138 12.78 8.43 18.39
C THR A 138 12.81 9.86 17.83
N LYS A 139 12.68 10.00 16.51
CA LYS A 139 12.61 11.28 15.79
C LYS A 139 11.51 11.24 14.73
N PRO A 140 10.96 12.39 14.31
CA PRO A 140 10.00 12.42 13.21
C PRO A 140 10.56 11.78 11.95
N LEU A 141 9.78 10.85 11.36
CA LEU A 141 10.12 10.23 10.08
C LEU A 141 10.14 11.32 8.98
N PRO A 142 11.27 11.57 8.31
CA PRO A 142 11.34 12.55 7.24
C PRO A 142 10.55 12.11 6.00
N LEU A 143 10.23 13.07 5.13
CA LEU A 143 9.78 12.77 3.78
C LEU A 143 10.96 12.25 2.97
N LEU A 144 10.80 11.06 2.40
CA LEU A 144 11.84 10.36 1.68
C LEU A 144 11.73 10.70 0.18
N PRO A 145 12.80 11.17 -0.48
CA PRO A 145 12.73 11.68 -1.85
C PRO A 145 12.13 10.71 -2.88
N ASP A 146 12.41 9.41 -2.74
CA ASP A 146 11.95 8.38 -3.69
C ASP A 146 10.51 7.92 -3.43
N GLN A 147 9.90 8.33 -2.31
CA GLN A 147 8.56 7.92 -1.90
C GLN A 147 7.52 8.93 -2.40
N THR A 148 7.07 8.79 -3.65
CA THR A 148 6.03 9.67 -4.22
C THR A 148 4.75 9.64 -3.40
N LEU A 149 4.36 8.49 -2.85
CA LEU A 149 3.33 8.37 -1.83
C LEU A 149 3.99 7.83 -0.55
N GLN A 150 3.75 8.49 0.59
CA GLN A 150 4.36 8.11 1.87
C GLN A 150 3.37 8.30 3.02
N ILE A 151 3.37 7.36 3.96
CA ILE A 151 2.64 7.45 5.24
C ILE A 151 3.63 7.84 6.34
N VAL A 152 3.29 8.84 7.15
CA VAL A 152 4.16 9.37 8.22
C VAL A 152 3.39 9.45 9.55
N PRO A 153 3.93 8.91 10.67
CA PRO A 153 3.41 9.18 12.00
C PRO A 153 3.57 10.66 12.37
N VAL A 154 2.47 11.34 12.67
CA VAL A 154 2.45 12.80 12.90
C VAL A 154 3.18 13.18 14.19
N ASP A 155 3.03 12.37 15.23
CA ASP A 155 3.56 12.69 16.57
C ASP A 155 5.06 12.34 16.72
N GLY A 156 5.71 11.88 15.65
CA GLY A 156 7.13 11.50 15.66
C GLY A 156 7.46 10.33 16.58
N LYS A 157 6.46 9.54 16.97
CA LYS A 157 6.58 8.34 17.80
C LYS A 157 5.56 7.28 17.37
N LEU A 158 5.86 6.03 17.68
CA LEU A 158 4.91 4.91 17.56
C LEU A 158 4.17 4.71 18.90
N PRO A 159 2.91 4.24 18.90
CA PRO A 159 2.24 3.82 20.12
C PRO A 159 2.96 2.64 20.79
N ALA A 160 2.77 2.46 22.09
CA ALA A 160 3.41 1.36 22.82
C ALA A 160 2.58 0.07 22.80
N LEU A 161 1.25 0.23 22.74
CA LEU A 161 0.31 -0.89 22.91
C LEU A 161 -0.69 -0.96 21.76
N LEU A 162 -1.10 -2.18 21.43
CA LEU A 162 -2.28 -2.46 20.61
C LEU A 162 -3.49 -1.64 21.08
N GLY A 163 -4.28 -1.17 20.12
CA GLY A 163 -5.51 -0.40 20.34
C GLY A 163 -5.27 1.09 20.59
N GLN A 164 -4.04 1.51 20.91
CA GLN A 164 -3.73 2.92 21.06
C GLN A 164 -3.82 3.66 19.70
N PRO A 165 -4.30 4.90 19.69
CA PRO A 165 -4.42 5.66 18.46
C PRO A 165 -3.05 6.04 17.91
N ILE A 166 -2.89 5.92 16.59
CA ILE A 166 -1.80 6.52 15.83
C ILE A 166 -2.39 7.56 14.87
N LYS A 167 -1.90 8.80 14.96
CA LYS A 167 -2.20 9.83 13.96
C LYS A 167 -1.17 9.73 12.83
N LEU A 168 -1.67 9.49 11.63
CA LEU A 168 -0.88 9.36 10.41
C LEU A 168 -1.19 10.54 9.49
N ARG A 169 -0.22 10.90 8.66
CA ARG A 169 -0.41 11.79 7.52
C ARG A 169 0.10 11.12 6.27
N VAL A 170 -0.70 11.14 5.21
CA VAL A 170 -0.30 10.67 3.89
C VAL A 170 0.15 11.86 3.07
N TYR A 171 1.31 11.72 2.44
CA TYR A 171 1.88 12.70 1.53
C TYR A 171 1.91 12.13 0.11
N TYR A 172 1.53 12.94 -0.86
CA TYR A 172 1.71 12.69 -2.28
C TYR A 172 2.58 13.79 -2.88
N LYS A 173 3.68 13.42 -3.54
CA LYS A 173 4.69 14.36 -4.08
C LYS A 173 5.16 15.37 -3.02
N GLY A 174 5.40 14.87 -1.81
CA GLY A 174 5.85 15.67 -0.67
C GLY A 174 4.81 16.62 -0.06
N LYS A 175 3.55 16.59 -0.51
CA LYS A 175 2.46 17.43 0.02
C LYS A 175 1.38 16.58 0.69
N PRO A 176 0.76 17.02 1.79
CA PRO A 176 -0.35 16.28 2.40
C PRO A 176 -1.49 16.07 1.38
N VAL A 177 -2.06 14.88 1.34
CA VAL A 177 -3.11 14.52 0.38
C VAL A 177 -4.37 14.02 1.06
N ALA A 178 -5.50 14.64 0.73
CA ALA A 178 -6.82 14.22 1.19
C ALA A 178 -7.38 13.07 0.34
N GLY A 179 -8.26 12.26 0.92
CA GLY A 179 -8.97 11.21 0.19
C GLY A 179 -8.14 9.97 -0.16
N ALA A 180 -6.88 9.87 0.26
CA ALA A 180 -6.13 8.62 0.21
C ALA A 180 -6.84 7.57 1.07
N LYS A 181 -7.05 6.36 0.50
CA LYS A 181 -7.72 5.23 1.14
C LYS A 181 -6.71 4.50 2.02
N LEU A 182 -6.86 4.60 3.33
CA LEU A 182 -5.98 3.95 4.28
C LEU A 182 -6.59 2.64 4.80
N MET A 183 -5.86 1.55 4.56
CA MET A 183 -6.11 0.21 5.04
C MET A 183 -5.30 -0.01 6.32
N HIS A 184 -5.99 -0.43 7.37
CA HIS A 184 -5.42 -0.46 8.71
C HIS A 184 -4.53 -1.68 8.99
N ASP A 185 -4.90 -2.84 8.45
CA ASP A 185 -4.17 -4.09 8.63
C ASP A 185 -4.09 -4.84 7.30
N TRP A 186 -3.01 -4.61 6.56
CA TRP A 186 -2.81 -5.22 5.25
C TRP A 186 -2.62 -6.74 5.29
N ILE A 187 -2.30 -7.29 6.46
CA ILE A 187 -1.94 -8.71 6.61
C ILE A 187 -3.12 -9.54 7.10
N ASN A 188 -3.87 -9.03 8.08
CA ASN A 188 -4.96 -9.80 8.69
C ASN A 188 -6.35 -9.34 8.26
N ASP A 189 -6.47 -8.17 7.63
CA ASP A 189 -7.76 -7.63 7.15
C ASP A 189 -7.58 -6.87 5.81
N PRO A 190 -7.05 -7.53 4.75
CA PRO A 190 -6.80 -6.89 3.46
C PRO A 190 -8.08 -6.43 2.74
N ASP A 191 -9.25 -6.95 3.14
CA ASP A 191 -10.57 -6.56 2.61
C ASP A 191 -11.31 -5.58 3.55
N GLY A 192 -10.63 -5.09 4.58
CA GLY A 192 -11.16 -4.14 5.54
C GLY A 192 -11.65 -2.85 4.87
N LYS A 193 -12.66 -2.21 5.46
CA LYS A 193 -13.16 -0.93 4.92
C LYS A 193 -12.09 0.15 5.10
N PRO A 194 -11.63 0.81 4.02
CA PRO A 194 -10.64 1.87 4.14
C PRO A 194 -11.23 3.08 4.86
N VAL A 195 -10.38 3.78 5.60
CA VAL A 195 -10.66 5.13 6.12
C VAL A 195 -9.98 6.17 5.23
N LEU A 196 -10.61 7.32 5.03
CA LEU A 196 -10.07 8.36 4.16
C LEU A 196 -9.29 9.39 4.97
N THR A 197 -8.19 9.84 4.40
CA THR A 197 -7.46 11.01 4.91
C THR A 197 -8.29 12.29 4.76
N GLY A 198 -8.23 13.14 5.78
CA GLY A 198 -8.89 14.45 5.80
C GLY A 198 -8.17 15.50 4.95
N ALA A 199 -8.68 16.74 4.98
CA ALA A 199 -8.19 17.84 4.15
C ALA A 199 -6.69 18.16 4.32
N ASP A 200 -6.14 17.96 5.52
CA ASP A 200 -4.72 18.15 5.82
C ASP A 200 -3.88 16.86 5.64
N GLY A 201 -4.45 15.87 4.95
CA GLY A 201 -3.88 14.55 4.70
C GLY A 201 -3.80 13.64 5.92
N THR A 202 -4.40 14.01 7.05
CA THR A 202 -4.33 13.19 8.28
C THR A 202 -5.46 12.19 8.41
N VAL A 203 -5.18 11.11 9.13
CA VAL A 203 -6.15 10.13 9.59
C VAL A 203 -5.67 9.54 10.92
N THR A 204 -6.60 9.17 11.80
CA THR A 204 -6.27 8.54 13.08
C THR A 204 -6.95 7.18 13.16
N ILE A 205 -6.17 6.15 13.49
CA ILE A 205 -6.62 4.76 13.57
C ILE A 205 -6.05 4.09 14.83
N PRO A 206 -6.72 3.09 15.43
CA PRO A 206 -6.20 2.37 16.59
C PRO A 206 -5.28 1.20 16.22
N VAL A 207 -3.96 1.25 16.48
CA VAL A 207 -3.00 0.23 16.03
C VAL A 207 -3.48 -1.21 16.29
N ARG A 208 -3.44 -2.06 15.27
CA ARG A 208 -4.14 -3.36 15.27
C ARG A 208 -3.42 -4.48 15.99
N ASN A 209 -2.08 -4.45 16.03
CA ASN A 209 -1.27 -5.59 16.45
C ASN A 209 -0.23 -5.22 17.53
N GLN A 210 -0.10 -6.05 18.56
CA GLN A 210 1.08 -6.05 19.45
C GLN A 210 2.14 -6.93 18.79
N GLY A 211 2.91 -6.34 17.90
CA GLY A 211 3.81 -7.05 16.98
C GLY A 211 3.85 -6.33 15.64
N LEU A 212 3.94 -7.10 14.54
CA LEU A 212 3.98 -6.54 13.19
C LEU A 212 2.70 -5.77 12.86
N ASN A 213 2.87 -4.52 12.44
CA ASN A 213 1.82 -3.71 11.84
C ASN A 213 2.24 -3.36 10.41
N VAL A 214 1.31 -3.50 9.47
CA VAL A 214 1.48 -3.08 8.07
C VAL A 214 0.25 -2.27 7.68
N ILE A 215 0.43 -0.96 7.60
CA ILE A 215 -0.61 0.00 7.27
C ILE A 215 -0.39 0.42 5.82
N VAL A 216 -1.45 0.45 5.02
CA VAL A 216 -1.35 0.78 3.59
C VAL A 216 -2.21 2.00 3.26
N ALA A 217 -1.72 2.86 2.38
CA ALA A 217 -2.47 3.96 1.78
C ALA A 217 -2.48 3.80 0.26
N ILE A 218 -3.66 3.90 -0.35
CA ILE A 218 -3.86 3.82 -1.80
C ILE A 218 -4.35 5.18 -2.30
N LEU A 219 -3.74 5.67 -3.37
CA LEU A 219 -4.12 6.91 -4.04
C LEU A 219 -4.05 6.73 -5.55
N ASN A 220 -5.15 7.04 -6.23
CA ASN A 220 -5.18 7.12 -7.69
C ASN A 220 -4.89 8.56 -8.12
N SER A 221 -4.00 8.73 -9.09
CA SER A 221 -3.69 10.02 -9.69
C SER A 221 -3.95 10.00 -11.20
N PRO A 222 -4.12 11.18 -11.84
CA PRO A 222 -4.35 11.24 -13.29
C PRO A 222 -3.23 10.56 -14.08
N SER A 223 -3.59 9.92 -15.18
CA SER A 223 -2.62 9.30 -16.09
C SER A 223 -1.70 10.34 -16.75
N ASP A 224 -0.41 10.01 -16.83
CA ASP A 224 0.60 10.69 -17.64
C ASP A 224 0.70 10.13 -19.07
N GLU A 225 0.13 8.95 -19.34
CA GLU A 225 -0.03 8.39 -20.69
C GLU A 225 -1.47 7.87 -20.91
N PRO A 226 -2.48 8.74 -21.11
CA PRO A 226 -3.90 8.36 -21.15
C PRO A 226 -4.29 7.34 -22.23
N LYS A 227 -3.44 7.14 -23.24
CA LYS A 227 -3.64 6.11 -24.27
C LYS A 227 -3.31 4.69 -23.78
N LYS A 228 -2.50 4.56 -22.72
CA LYS A 228 -2.03 3.26 -22.19
C LYS A 228 -2.71 2.89 -20.88
N TYR A 229 -3.11 3.86 -20.06
CA TYR A 229 -3.78 3.60 -18.78
C TYR A 229 -4.63 4.81 -18.39
N ASP A 230 -5.75 4.54 -17.71
CA ASP A 230 -6.72 5.57 -17.28
C ASP A 230 -6.16 6.41 -16.13
N HIS A 231 -5.38 5.78 -15.25
CA HIS A 231 -4.84 6.41 -14.05
C HIS A 231 -3.55 5.71 -13.58
N MET A 232 -2.85 6.35 -12.65
CA MET A 232 -1.76 5.72 -11.90
C MET A 232 -2.26 5.37 -10.49
N GLU A 233 -2.11 4.13 -10.08
CA GLU A 233 -2.31 3.71 -8.69
C GLU A 233 -0.98 3.77 -7.94
N HIS A 234 -0.99 4.48 -6.81
CA HIS A 234 0.09 4.51 -5.84
C HIS A 234 -0.35 3.76 -4.58
N LEU A 235 0.42 2.76 -4.16
CA LEU A 235 0.19 2.04 -2.91
C LEU A 235 1.43 2.16 -2.03
N ALA A 236 1.29 2.82 -0.89
CA ALA A 236 2.37 2.98 0.08
C ALA A 236 2.09 2.16 1.33
N SER A 237 3.08 1.43 1.84
CA SER A 237 3.03 0.76 3.12
C SER A 237 3.93 1.46 4.15
N LEU A 238 3.47 1.48 5.39
CA LEU A 238 4.27 1.76 6.57
C LEU A 238 4.21 0.52 7.47
N SER A 239 5.36 -0.12 7.69
CA SER A 239 5.47 -1.22 8.62
C SER A 239 6.35 -0.91 9.83
N PHE A 240 6.00 -1.48 10.97
CA PHE A 240 6.76 -1.40 12.22
C PHE A 240 6.35 -2.54 13.14
N VAL A 241 7.14 -2.80 14.19
CA VAL A 241 6.86 -3.83 15.19
C VAL A 241 6.67 -3.18 16.56
N LEU A 242 5.53 -3.41 17.20
CA LEU A 242 5.37 -3.08 18.62
C LEU A 242 5.97 -4.21 19.48
N PRO A 243 6.77 -3.88 20.52
CA PRO A 243 7.38 -4.90 21.37
C PRO A 243 6.33 -5.68 22.14
N HIS A 244 6.43 -7.00 22.21
CA HIS A 244 5.60 -7.82 23.10
C HIS A 244 6.34 -8.12 24.41
N ALA A 245 5.64 -8.71 25.38
CA ALA A 245 6.28 -9.18 26.60
C ALA A 245 7.41 -10.17 26.27
N PRO A 246 8.53 -10.16 27.01
CA PRO A 246 9.58 -11.16 26.85
C PRO A 246 9.02 -12.58 26.96
N GLU A 247 9.63 -13.51 26.23
CA GLU A 247 9.35 -14.95 26.32
C GLU A 247 9.76 -15.54 27.67
#